data_AF-A0A966QY33-F1
#
_entry.id   AF-A0A966QY33-F1
#
_cell.length_a   1.000
_cell.length_b   1.000
_cell.length_c   1.000
_cell.angle_alpha   90.00
_cell.angle_beta   90.00
_cell.angle_gamma   90.00
#
_symmetry.space_group_name_H-M   'P 1'
#
loop_
_entity.id
_entity.type
_entity.pdbx_description
1 polymer ?
#
loop_
_entity_poly.entity_id
_entity_poly.type
_entity_poly.pdbx_seq_one_letter_code
_entity_poly.pdbx_strand_id
1 'polypeptide(L)'
;MKIKTPENKNYAATIVTIQETHELQGSDNIVGTTLFGSQAIVGKETQVGDVGIYFPAETQLSQEFAYENNLHDHGNLNKDQGTSGYLGDNRRVRAIRLRGHRSDCLFLPLTSLSYVKGLKLADLKDGDTFDTLLDKPICNKYIVKKTKKEQRLEKNKAKVFSRVDKKFLPEHYDTDNYFRYADTIPVGRWVTITQKLHGTSIRVGHTVVARKLTIRDRMAKVAGAAVKDTEMDYIFGSKRVIKDINNPNQNHFYTTDIWTEEGKKLEGLLPENFLVYGELIGWTPEGGLIQKNYTYQVP
;
A
#
# COMPACT_ATOMS: atom_id res chain seq x y z
N MET A 1 -20.49 16.65 -8.03
CA MET A 1 -19.18 17.07 -7.48
C MET A 1 -18.04 16.37 -8.22
N LYS A 2 -16.85 16.97 -8.36
CA LYS A 2 -15.67 16.27 -8.91
C LYS A 2 -14.88 15.61 -7.78
N ILE A 3 -14.87 14.29 -7.76
CA ILE A 3 -14.08 13.50 -6.80
C ILE A 3 -12.67 13.33 -7.34
N LYS A 4 -11.66 13.56 -6.48
CA LYS A 4 -10.25 13.36 -6.84
C LYS A 4 -9.94 11.86 -6.86
N THR A 5 -9.09 11.45 -7.79
CA THR A 5 -8.58 10.07 -7.79
C THR A 5 -7.80 9.81 -6.49
N PRO A 6 -8.13 8.74 -5.74
CA PRO A 6 -7.42 8.41 -4.52
C PRO A 6 -5.94 8.10 -4.77
N GLU A 7 -5.08 8.39 -3.79
CA GLU A 7 -3.66 8.04 -3.78
C GLU A 7 -3.48 6.51 -3.86
N ASN A 8 -4.35 5.76 -3.16
CA ASN A 8 -4.36 4.30 -3.24
C ASN A 8 -5.78 3.75 -3.29
N LYS A 9 -6.20 3.30 -4.47
CA LYS A 9 -7.56 2.78 -4.72
C LYS A 9 -7.93 1.57 -3.85
N ASN A 10 -6.97 0.73 -3.46
CA ASN A 10 -7.24 -0.45 -2.65
C ASN A 10 -7.65 -0.12 -1.21
N TYR A 11 -7.30 1.06 -0.70
CA TYR A 11 -7.60 1.52 0.67
C TYR A 11 -8.45 2.79 0.70
N ALA A 12 -9.05 3.13 -0.45
CA ALA A 12 -9.98 4.25 -0.56
C ALA A 12 -11.36 3.84 -0.04
N ALA A 13 -12.07 4.80 0.52
CA ALA A 13 -13.47 4.67 0.86
C ALA A 13 -14.30 4.59 -0.41
N THR A 14 -15.39 3.80 -0.40
CA THR A 14 -16.31 3.69 -1.53
C THR A 14 -17.74 3.84 -1.03
N ILE A 15 -18.54 4.66 -1.71
CA ILE A 15 -19.98 4.74 -1.46
C ILE A 15 -20.63 3.46 -1.95
N VAL A 16 -21.42 2.83 -1.09
CA VAL A 16 -22.10 1.57 -1.39
C VAL A 16 -23.51 1.57 -0.83
N THR A 17 -24.38 0.89 -1.55
CA THR A 17 -25.76 0.58 -1.16
C THR A 17 -25.82 -0.85 -0.64
N ILE A 18 -26.35 -1.05 0.56
CA ILE A 18 -26.55 -2.37 1.15
C ILE A 18 -27.50 -3.18 0.26
N GLN A 19 -27.01 -4.30 -0.29
CA GLN A 19 -27.79 -5.20 -1.15
C GLN A 19 -28.41 -6.37 -0.38
N GLU A 20 -27.79 -6.76 0.73
CA GLU A 20 -28.24 -7.87 1.56
C GLU A 20 -27.86 -7.64 3.02
N THR A 21 -28.66 -8.21 3.91
CA THR A 21 -28.29 -8.43 5.31
C THR A 21 -28.61 -9.87 5.70
N HIS A 22 -27.82 -10.42 6.62
CA HIS A 22 -28.04 -11.76 7.15
C HIS A 22 -27.83 -11.80 8.66
N GLU A 23 -28.60 -12.67 9.31
CA GLU A 23 -28.54 -12.84 10.76
C GLU A 23 -27.20 -13.46 11.18
N LEU A 24 -26.66 -12.97 12.30
CA LEU A 24 -25.47 -13.51 12.92
C LEU A 24 -25.87 -14.34 14.13
N GLN A 25 -25.71 -15.66 14.04
CA GLN A 25 -26.11 -16.59 15.11
C GLN A 25 -25.58 -16.14 16.48
N GLY A 26 -26.47 -16.04 17.46
CA GLY A 26 -26.13 -15.61 18.83
C GLY A 26 -25.95 -14.09 19.01
N SER A 27 -26.43 -13.28 18.06
CA SER A 27 -26.37 -11.83 18.13
C SER A 27 -27.71 -11.17 17.81
N ASP A 28 -28.29 -10.49 18.79
CA ASP A 28 -29.66 -9.95 18.68
C ASP A 28 -29.73 -8.54 18.09
N ASN A 29 -28.64 -7.77 18.20
CA ASN A 29 -28.59 -6.33 17.89
C ASN A 29 -27.73 -5.98 16.67
N ILE A 30 -27.11 -6.99 16.05
CA ILE A 30 -26.20 -6.80 14.91
C ILE A 30 -26.49 -7.83 13.83
N VAL A 31 -26.24 -7.44 12.59
CA VAL A 31 -26.37 -8.27 11.39
C VAL A 31 -25.11 -8.17 10.55
N GLY A 32 -24.90 -9.16 9.69
CA GLY A 32 -23.82 -9.15 8.70
C GLY A 32 -24.33 -8.58 7.38
N THR A 33 -23.42 -7.96 6.63
CA THR A 33 -23.64 -7.59 5.23
C THR A 33 -22.35 -7.75 4.44
N THR A 34 -22.46 -8.26 3.22
CA THR A 34 -21.34 -8.54 2.32
C THR A 34 -21.11 -7.39 1.38
N LEU A 35 -19.90 -6.81 1.43
CA LEU A 35 -19.49 -5.66 0.63
C LEU A 35 -18.12 -5.95 0.01
N PHE A 36 -18.05 -6.03 -1.32
CA PHE A 36 -16.81 -6.35 -2.07
C PHE A 36 -16.09 -7.60 -1.52
N GLY A 37 -16.83 -8.68 -1.26
CA GLY A 37 -16.27 -9.93 -0.72
C GLY A 37 -15.79 -9.87 0.74
N SER A 38 -15.86 -8.69 1.38
CA SER A 38 -15.70 -8.50 2.82
C SER A 38 -17.04 -8.59 3.54
N GLN A 39 -17.01 -8.83 4.84
CA GLN A 39 -18.18 -8.79 5.72
C GLN A 39 -18.05 -7.59 6.68
N ALA A 40 -19.01 -6.68 6.60
CA ALA A 40 -19.24 -5.68 7.64
C ALA A 40 -20.24 -6.24 8.65
N ILE A 41 -20.03 -5.92 9.92
CA ILE A 41 -21.04 -6.12 10.97
C ILE A 41 -21.62 -4.76 11.29
N VAL A 42 -22.94 -4.65 11.15
CA VAL A 42 -23.71 -3.40 11.29
C VAL A 42 -24.84 -3.59 12.29
N GLY A 43 -25.43 -2.50 12.76
CA GLY A 43 -26.60 -2.55 13.63
C GLY A 43 -27.81 -3.15 12.92
N LYS A 44 -28.67 -3.85 13.66
CA LYS A 44 -29.87 -4.54 13.13
C LYS A 44 -30.89 -3.60 12.46
N GLU A 45 -30.80 -2.31 12.75
CA GLU A 45 -31.56 -1.25 12.09
C GLU A 45 -31.16 -1.01 10.63
N THR A 46 -29.98 -1.49 10.19
CA THR A 46 -29.50 -1.36 8.81
C THR A 46 -30.34 -2.21 7.88
N GLN A 47 -30.85 -1.61 6.81
CA GLN A 47 -31.76 -2.23 5.85
C GLN A 47 -31.17 -2.28 4.44
N VAL A 48 -31.69 -3.21 3.63
CA VAL A 48 -31.41 -3.24 2.19
C VAL A 48 -31.86 -1.92 1.56
N GLY A 49 -30.99 -1.31 0.77
CA GLY A 49 -31.19 0.02 0.18
C GLY A 49 -30.53 1.15 0.97
N ASP A 50 -30.07 0.91 2.21
CA ASP A 50 -29.32 1.92 2.95
C ASP A 50 -28.00 2.23 2.23
N VAL A 51 -27.71 3.53 2.07
CA VAL A 51 -26.50 4.01 1.43
C VAL A 51 -25.51 4.47 2.50
N GLY A 52 -24.26 4.04 2.36
CA GLY A 52 -23.19 4.40 3.27
C GLY A 52 -21.82 4.29 2.63
N ILE A 53 -20.82 4.20 3.48
CA ILE A 53 -19.41 4.27 3.14
C ILE A 53 -18.73 3.00 3.60
N TYR A 54 -18.19 2.27 2.63
CA TYR A 54 -17.33 1.13 2.87
C TYR A 54 -15.87 1.57 3.02
N PHE A 55 -15.24 1.13 4.10
CA PHE A 55 -13.81 1.23 4.35
C PHE A 55 -13.20 -0.17 4.42
N PRO A 56 -12.26 -0.55 3.53
CA PRO A 56 -11.63 -1.87 3.57
C PRO A 56 -10.72 -1.99 4.80
N ALA A 57 -10.44 -3.24 5.22
CA ALA A 57 -9.39 -3.49 6.21
C ALA A 57 -8.05 -2.84 5.82
N GLU A 58 -7.26 -2.49 6.84
CA GLU A 58 -5.99 -1.75 6.71
C GLU A 58 -6.12 -0.31 6.20
N THR A 59 -7.34 0.22 6.13
CA THR A 59 -7.58 1.65 6.00
C THR A 59 -7.38 2.33 7.34
N GLN A 60 -6.75 3.49 7.34
CA GLN A 60 -6.65 4.41 8.48
C GLN A 60 -7.60 5.57 8.25
N LEU A 61 -8.55 5.77 9.15
CA LEU A 61 -9.43 6.94 9.12
C LEU A 61 -8.65 8.18 9.57
N SER A 62 -9.01 9.33 9.00
CA SER A 62 -8.44 10.61 9.41
C SER A 62 -8.83 10.93 10.85
N GLN A 63 -7.98 11.70 11.55
CA GLN A 63 -8.24 12.08 12.94
C GLN A 63 -9.59 12.77 13.08
N GLU A 64 -9.90 13.68 12.15
CA GLU A 64 -11.14 14.45 12.18
C GLU A 64 -12.36 13.57 11.86
N PHE A 65 -12.27 12.67 10.86
CA PHE A 65 -13.36 11.74 10.57
C PHE A 65 -13.69 10.85 11.78
N ALA A 66 -12.66 10.29 12.43
CA ALA A 66 -12.84 9.45 13.61
C ALA A 66 -13.40 10.23 14.81
N TYR A 67 -12.92 11.45 15.03
CA TYR A 67 -13.38 12.34 16.09
C TYR A 67 -14.86 12.73 15.93
N GLU A 68 -15.24 13.22 14.76
CA GLU A 68 -16.61 13.71 14.48
C GLU A 68 -17.67 12.61 14.55
N ASN A 69 -17.26 11.36 14.33
CA ASN A 69 -18.12 10.17 14.34
C ASN A 69 -17.97 9.31 15.61
N ASN A 70 -17.29 9.80 16.64
CA ASN A 70 -17.07 9.11 17.91
C ASN A 70 -16.51 7.68 17.78
N LEU A 71 -15.57 7.46 16.85
CA LEU A 71 -15.12 6.11 16.51
C LEU A 71 -14.00 5.58 17.40
N HIS A 72 -13.34 6.41 18.22
CA HIS A 72 -12.28 5.95 19.10
C HIS A 72 -12.85 5.18 20.30
N ASP A 73 -12.18 4.11 20.68
CA ASP A 73 -12.46 3.38 21.93
C ASP A 73 -12.33 4.28 23.18
N HIS A 74 -11.39 5.22 23.15
CA HIS A 74 -11.19 6.23 24.17
C HIS A 74 -12.08 7.47 23.92
N GLY A 75 -13.13 7.64 24.74
CA GLY A 75 -14.11 8.73 24.60
C GLY A 75 -13.49 10.14 24.60
N ASN A 76 -12.37 10.37 25.30
CA ASN A 76 -11.69 11.68 25.27
C ASN A 76 -11.09 12.04 23.89
N LEU A 77 -11.02 11.10 22.96
CA LEU A 77 -10.61 11.30 21.57
C LEU A 77 -11.82 11.47 20.62
N ASN A 78 -13.04 11.50 21.15
CA ASN A 78 -14.29 11.64 20.41
C ASN A 78 -14.90 13.03 20.62
N LYS A 79 -15.80 13.43 19.71
CA LYS A 79 -16.53 14.68 19.81
C LYS A 79 -17.48 14.69 21.01
N ASP A 80 -18.22 13.61 21.17
CA ASP A 80 -18.94 13.33 22.40
C ASP A 80 -18.07 12.45 23.31
N GLN A 81 -17.53 13.07 24.37
CA GLN A 81 -16.65 12.38 25.31
C GLN A 81 -17.36 11.30 26.14
N GLY A 82 -18.69 11.34 26.22
CA GLY A 82 -19.49 10.31 26.88
C GLY A 82 -19.67 9.05 26.04
N THR A 83 -19.36 9.10 24.74
CA THR A 83 -19.54 8.00 23.80
C THR A 83 -18.19 7.37 23.44
N SER A 84 -18.12 6.05 23.53
CA SER A 84 -16.98 5.26 23.03
C SER A 84 -17.33 4.53 21.73
N GLY A 85 -16.34 4.43 20.85
CA GLY A 85 -16.35 3.64 19.63
C GLY A 85 -15.51 2.38 19.77
N TYR A 86 -14.87 1.96 18.68
CA TYR A 86 -14.19 0.66 18.58
C TYR A 86 -12.84 0.71 17.84
N LEU A 87 -12.42 1.87 17.35
CA LEU A 87 -11.10 2.05 16.73
C LEU A 87 -10.09 2.45 17.81
N GLY A 88 -8.93 1.81 17.83
CA GLY A 88 -7.82 2.27 18.68
C GLY A 88 -7.23 3.59 18.17
N ASP A 89 -6.25 4.13 18.91
CA ASP A 89 -5.57 5.42 18.64
C ASP A 89 -5.08 5.62 17.19
N ASN A 90 -4.74 4.52 16.52
CA ASN A 90 -4.25 4.54 15.15
C ASN A 90 -5.36 4.65 14.10
N ARG A 91 -6.65 4.60 14.49
CA ARG A 91 -7.83 4.69 13.62
C ARG A 91 -7.85 3.67 12.48
N ARG A 92 -7.16 2.54 12.69
CA ARG A 92 -7.04 1.48 11.70
C ARG A 92 -8.28 0.60 11.72
N VAL A 93 -8.92 0.46 10.58
CA VAL A 93 -9.92 -0.58 10.33
C VAL A 93 -9.18 -1.92 10.30
N ARG A 94 -9.41 -2.76 11.31
CA ARG A 94 -8.79 -4.08 11.45
C ARG A 94 -9.81 -5.15 11.11
N ALA A 95 -9.33 -6.25 10.53
CA ALA A 95 -10.10 -7.49 10.56
C ALA A 95 -10.18 -7.99 12.01
N ILE A 96 -11.40 -8.20 12.50
CA ILE A 96 -11.70 -8.67 13.85
C ILE A 96 -12.70 -9.83 13.81
N ARG A 97 -12.88 -10.50 14.95
CA ARG A 97 -14.00 -11.39 15.18
C ARG A 97 -14.88 -10.79 16.27
N LEU A 98 -16.14 -10.51 15.94
CA LEU A 98 -17.14 -10.05 16.91
C LEU A 98 -18.08 -11.21 17.20
N ARG A 99 -18.09 -11.70 18.44
CA ARG A 99 -18.89 -12.87 18.86
C ARG A 99 -18.69 -14.10 17.95
N GLY A 100 -17.47 -14.32 17.48
CA GLY A 100 -17.13 -15.43 16.57
C GLY A 100 -17.32 -15.13 15.09
N HIS A 101 -18.07 -14.08 14.74
CA HIS A 101 -18.34 -13.69 13.35
C HIS A 101 -17.24 -12.77 12.80
N ARG A 102 -16.86 -12.98 11.54
CA ARG A 102 -15.83 -12.16 10.87
C ARG A 102 -16.35 -10.74 10.63
N SER A 103 -15.51 -9.74 10.87
CA SER A 103 -15.71 -8.38 10.38
C SER A 103 -14.38 -7.89 9.81
N ASP A 104 -14.28 -7.74 8.49
CA ASP A 104 -13.04 -7.41 7.77
C ASP A 104 -13.18 -6.18 6.86
N CYS A 105 -14.18 -5.36 7.13
CA CYS A 105 -14.33 -3.99 6.67
C CYS A 105 -15.14 -3.19 7.69
N LEU A 106 -15.24 -1.88 7.46
CA LEU A 106 -16.11 -0.99 8.22
C LEU A 106 -17.12 -0.35 7.27
N PHE A 107 -18.39 -0.38 7.67
CA PHE A 107 -19.48 0.35 7.02
C PHE A 107 -19.99 1.44 7.96
N LEU A 108 -20.16 2.65 7.44
CA LEU A 108 -20.77 3.78 8.16
C LEU A 108 -21.84 4.45 7.31
N PRO A 109 -22.92 4.98 7.90
CA PRO A 109 -23.96 5.67 7.14
C PRO A 109 -23.42 6.94 6.46
N LEU A 110 -24.02 7.37 5.35
CA LEU A 110 -23.61 8.59 4.64
C LEU A 110 -23.58 9.84 5.54
N THR A 111 -24.42 9.87 6.58
CA THR A 111 -24.47 10.95 7.57
C THR A 111 -23.14 11.14 8.30
N SER A 112 -22.24 10.15 8.29
CA SER A 112 -20.90 10.27 8.89
C SER A 112 -20.00 11.30 8.19
N LEU A 113 -20.39 11.78 7.01
CA LEU A 113 -19.71 12.84 6.26
C LEU A 113 -20.31 14.24 6.50
N SER A 114 -21.33 14.38 7.35
CA SER A 114 -22.04 15.66 7.55
C SER A 114 -21.15 16.78 8.10
N TYR A 115 -20.01 16.43 8.71
CA TYR A 115 -19.02 17.39 9.21
C TYR A 115 -18.15 18.02 8.10
N VAL A 116 -18.21 17.51 6.88
CA VAL A 116 -17.47 18.05 5.72
C VAL A 116 -18.22 19.27 5.19
N LYS A 117 -17.74 20.46 5.56
CA LYS A 117 -18.36 21.74 5.14
C LYS A 117 -18.43 21.84 3.61
N GLY A 118 -19.61 22.19 3.09
CA GLY A 118 -19.86 22.36 1.66
C GLY A 118 -20.16 21.07 0.90
N LEU A 119 -20.07 19.91 1.53
CA LEU A 119 -20.46 18.64 0.93
C LEU A 119 -21.98 18.49 0.96
N LYS A 120 -22.58 18.20 -0.19
CA LYS A 120 -23.97 17.76 -0.30
C LYS A 120 -23.96 16.25 -0.40
N LEU A 121 -24.52 15.55 0.58
CA LEU A 121 -24.54 14.08 0.59
C LEU A 121 -25.28 13.49 -0.62
N ALA A 122 -26.29 14.20 -1.14
CA ALA A 122 -27.02 13.81 -2.36
C ALA A 122 -26.18 13.83 -3.65
N ASP A 123 -25.01 14.49 -3.63
CA ASP A 123 -24.10 14.48 -4.79
C ASP A 123 -23.27 13.19 -4.87
N LEU A 124 -23.21 12.41 -3.78
CA LEU A 124 -22.47 11.15 -3.69
C LEU A 124 -23.31 10.01 -4.23
N LYS A 125 -22.71 9.17 -5.08
CA LYS A 125 -23.36 8.07 -5.78
C LYS A 125 -22.66 6.75 -5.48
N ASP A 126 -23.40 5.66 -5.61
CA ASP A 126 -22.85 4.31 -5.52
C ASP A 126 -21.62 4.15 -6.44
N GLY A 127 -20.55 3.57 -5.89
CA GLY A 127 -19.26 3.42 -6.58
C GLY A 127 -18.30 4.62 -6.45
N ASP A 128 -18.75 5.79 -6.00
CA ASP A 128 -17.88 6.94 -5.77
C ASP A 128 -16.78 6.56 -4.77
N THR A 129 -15.52 6.69 -5.22
CA THR A 129 -14.35 6.22 -4.46
C THR A 129 -13.40 7.38 -4.17
N PHE A 130 -13.06 7.58 -2.89
CA PHE A 130 -12.30 8.73 -2.41
C PHE A 130 -11.42 8.40 -1.19
N ASP A 131 -10.33 9.16 -1.04
CA ASP A 131 -9.59 9.31 0.21
C ASP A 131 -9.75 10.72 0.82
N THR A 132 -10.22 11.66 -0.01
CA THR A 132 -10.35 13.10 0.27
C THR A 132 -11.62 13.62 -0.38
N LEU A 133 -12.40 14.43 0.35
CA LEU A 133 -13.59 15.11 -0.17
C LEU A 133 -13.47 16.60 0.11
N LEU A 134 -13.60 17.44 -0.94
CA LEU A 134 -13.47 18.91 -0.84
C LEU A 134 -12.20 19.34 -0.06
N ASP A 135 -11.05 18.74 -0.42
CA ASP A 135 -9.75 18.96 0.22
C ASP A 135 -9.64 18.54 1.69
N LYS A 136 -10.67 17.88 2.23
CA LYS A 136 -10.65 17.30 3.56
C LYS A 136 -10.27 15.81 3.50
N PRO A 137 -9.16 15.39 4.14
CA PRO A 137 -8.77 13.98 4.21
C PRO A 137 -9.80 13.16 5.01
N ILE A 138 -10.23 12.05 4.43
CA ILE A 138 -11.18 11.11 5.05
C ILE A 138 -10.45 9.85 5.52
N CYS A 139 -9.61 9.27 4.67
CA CYS A 139 -8.86 8.07 5.01
C CYS A 139 -7.59 7.92 4.19
N ASN A 140 -6.69 7.02 4.61
CA ASN A 140 -5.49 6.67 3.87
C ASN A 140 -5.12 5.21 4.13
N LYS A 141 -4.18 4.66 3.35
CA LYS A 141 -3.59 3.35 3.66
C LYS A 141 -2.92 3.41 5.04
N TYR A 142 -3.23 2.48 5.93
CA TYR A 142 -2.53 2.36 7.20
C TYR A 142 -1.08 1.93 6.95
N ILE A 143 -0.15 2.69 7.52
CA ILE A 143 1.27 2.37 7.50
C ILE A 143 1.75 2.33 8.95
N VAL A 144 2.38 1.22 9.34
CA VAL A 144 2.98 1.10 10.67
C VAL A 144 4.02 2.21 10.83
N LYS A 145 3.82 3.09 11.83
CA LYS A 145 4.80 4.10 12.20
C LYS A 145 6.06 3.38 12.67
N LYS A 146 7.09 3.35 11.82
CA LYS A 146 8.42 2.93 12.27
C LYS A 146 8.93 4.03 13.18
N THR A 147 9.31 3.70 14.41
CA THR A 147 10.06 4.60 15.28
C THR A 147 11.31 5.02 14.52
N LYS A 148 11.30 6.22 13.94
CA LYS A 148 12.55 6.81 13.45
C LYS A 148 13.35 7.03 14.72
N LYS A 149 14.42 6.25 14.94
CA LYS A 149 15.54 6.77 15.72
C LYS A 149 15.84 8.12 15.10
N GLU A 150 15.84 9.18 15.90
CA GLU A 150 16.15 10.54 15.45
C GLU A 150 17.51 10.50 14.74
N GLN A 151 17.49 10.32 13.43
CA GLN A 151 18.64 10.61 12.62
C GLN A 151 18.71 12.12 12.59
N ARG A 152 19.69 12.65 13.32
CA ARG A 152 20.15 14.04 13.23
C ARG A 152 20.05 14.46 11.76
N LEU A 153 19.24 15.48 11.47
CA LEU A 153 19.11 16.07 10.15
C LEU A 153 20.50 16.62 9.75
N GLU A 154 21.32 15.79 9.11
CA GLU A 154 22.46 16.29 8.37
C GLU A 154 21.90 17.10 7.20
N LYS A 155 21.87 18.42 7.38
CA LYS A 155 21.33 19.40 6.42
C LYS A 155 22.03 19.39 5.06
N ASN A 156 23.09 18.60 4.87
CA ASN A 156 23.93 18.60 3.66
C ASN A 156 24.23 17.19 3.14
N LYS A 157 23.23 16.29 3.00
CA LYS A 157 23.42 15.19 2.05
C LYS A 157 23.37 15.77 0.64
N ALA A 158 24.54 16.04 0.07
CA ALA A 158 24.70 16.27 -1.37
C ALA A 158 23.86 15.23 -2.12
N LYS A 159 23.16 15.62 -3.19
CA LYS A 159 22.41 14.69 -4.05
C LYS A 159 23.35 13.55 -4.41
N VAL A 160 23.15 12.40 -3.76
CA VAL A 160 23.96 11.20 -4.01
C VAL A 160 23.78 10.92 -5.49
N PHE A 161 24.89 10.89 -6.22
CA PHE A 161 24.88 10.59 -7.65
C PHE A 161 24.09 9.29 -7.87
N SER A 162 23.01 9.37 -8.66
CA SER A 162 22.22 8.20 -9.03
C SER A 162 22.75 7.70 -10.37
N ARG A 163 23.53 6.61 -10.33
CA ARG A 163 24.02 5.91 -11.53
C ARG A 163 22.86 5.42 -12.40
N VAL A 164 21.71 5.16 -11.78
CA VAL A 164 20.52 4.59 -12.43
C VAL A 164 19.38 5.59 -12.41
N ASP A 165 18.79 5.82 -13.57
CA ASP A 165 17.52 6.55 -13.68
C ASP A 165 16.37 5.59 -13.31
N LYS A 166 15.43 6.04 -12.47
CA LYS A 166 14.30 5.22 -12.01
C LYS A 166 13.46 4.66 -13.15
N LYS A 167 13.47 5.31 -14.32
CA LYS A 167 12.79 4.80 -15.53
C LYS A 167 13.34 3.46 -16.02
N PHE A 168 14.61 3.15 -15.74
CA PHE A 168 15.29 1.94 -16.19
C PHE A 168 15.16 0.77 -15.20
N LEU A 169 14.68 1.03 -13.98
CA LEU A 169 14.30 0.03 -12.99
C LEU A 169 12.99 0.50 -12.31
N PRO A 170 11.85 0.46 -13.02
CA PRO A 170 10.58 0.95 -12.49
C PRO A 170 10.09 0.09 -11.33
N GLU A 171 9.30 0.68 -10.43
CA GLU A 171 8.66 -0.06 -9.35
C GLU A 171 7.62 -1.03 -9.93
N HIS A 172 7.46 -2.21 -9.31
CA HIS A 172 6.36 -3.09 -9.69
C HIS A 172 5.04 -2.40 -9.36
N TYR A 173 4.05 -2.54 -10.24
CA TYR A 173 2.71 -2.02 -9.99
C TYR A 173 2.10 -2.70 -8.76
N ASP A 174 1.21 -2.00 -8.06
CA ASP A 174 0.42 -2.61 -7.01
C ASP A 174 -0.68 -3.48 -7.64
N THR A 175 -0.91 -4.68 -7.11
CA THR A 175 -2.01 -5.54 -7.55
C THR A 175 -3.34 -4.96 -7.09
N ASP A 176 -4.30 -4.85 -8.01
CA ASP A 176 -5.67 -4.43 -7.68
C ASP A 176 -6.40 -5.50 -6.86
N ASN A 177 -7.31 -5.07 -5.99
CA ASN A 177 -8.14 -5.97 -5.21
C ASN A 177 -9.16 -6.70 -6.12
N TYR A 178 -9.10 -8.03 -6.15
CA TYR A 178 -9.98 -8.86 -6.97
C TYR A 178 -11.47 -8.57 -6.75
N PHE A 179 -11.93 -8.54 -5.51
CA PHE A 179 -13.37 -8.40 -5.22
C PHE A 179 -13.95 -7.03 -5.59
N ARG A 180 -13.11 -6.01 -5.75
CA ARG A 180 -13.53 -4.68 -6.24
C ARG A 180 -13.65 -4.60 -7.75
N TYR A 181 -12.92 -5.45 -8.47
CA TYR A 181 -12.80 -5.38 -9.93
C TYR A 181 -13.16 -6.69 -10.61
N ALA A 182 -13.78 -7.64 -9.91
CA ALA A 182 -14.13 -8.95 -10.44
C ALA A 182 -14.99 -8.83 -11.71
N ASP A 183 -15.94 -7.88 -11.72
CA ASP A 183 -16.83 -7.62 -12.84
C ASP A 183 -16.13 -7.04 -14.08
N THR A 184 -14.88 -6.59 -13.94
CA THR A 184 -14.08 -6.09 -15.07
C THR A 184 -13.39 -7.22 -15.84
N ILE A 185 -13.36 -8.44 -15.29
CA ILE A 185 -12.72 -9.60 -15.92
C ILE A 185 -13.74 -10.24 -16.89
N PRO A 186 -13.44 -10.28 -18.21
CA PRO A 186 -14.37 -10.85 -19.17
C PRO A 186 -14.62 -12.33 -18.95
N VAL A 187 -15.87 -12.76 -19.17
CA VAL A 187 -16.24 -14.18 -19.15
C VAL A 187 -15.41 -14.95 -20.19
N GLY A 188 -14.88 -16.11 -19.81
CA GLY A 188 -14.04 -16.95 -20.66
C GLY A 188 -12.58 -16.52 -20.77
N ARG A 189 -12.15 -15.46 -20.06
CA ARG A 189 -10.73 -15.07 -20.00
C ARG A 189 -9.91 -16.09 -19.22
N TRP A 190 -8.84 -16.60 -19.83
CA TRP A 190 -7.81 -17.38 -19.12
C TRP A 190 -7.15 -16.52 -18.05
N VAL A 191 -7.07 -17.02 -16.81
CA VAL A 191 -6.39 -16.35 -15.71
C VAL A 191 -5.29 -17.23 -15.14
N THR A 192 -4.18 -16.61 -14.76
CA THR A 192 -3.10 -17.29 -14.04
C THR A 192 -3.25 -16.98 -12.55
N ILE A 193 -3.44 -18.01 -11.73
CA ILE A 193 -3.55 -17.89 -10.28
C ILE A 193 -2.21 -18.26 -9.67
N THR A 194 -1.60 -17.32 -8.99
CA THR A 194 -0.33 -17.51 -8.28
C THR A 194 -0.54 -17.37 -6.77
N GLN A 195 0.19 -18.16 -5.98
CA GLN A 195 0.19 -18.00 -4.52
C GLN A 195 0.86 -16.67 -4.14
N LYS A 196 0.16 -15.82 -3.39
CA LYS A 196 0.77 -14.62 -2.82
C LYS A 196 1.61 -15.02 -1.61
N LEU A 197 2.91 -14.76 -1.71
CA LEU A 197 3.86 -14.99 -0.62
C LEU A 197 4.08 -13.69 0.19
N HIS A 198 4.65 -13.83 1.38
CA HIS A 198 4.84 -12.76 2.35
C HIS A 198 6.34 -12.59 2.56
N GLY A 199 6.92 -11.58 1.95
CA GLY A 199 8.34 -11.36 2.00
C GLY A 199 8.69 -9.91 1.76
N THR A 200 9.75 -9.70 0.99
CA THR A 200 10.17 -8.38 0.54
C THR A 200 10.39 -8.37 -0.97
N SER A 201 9.78 -7.41 -1.65
CA SER A 201 9.89 -7.31 -3.11
C SER A 201 11.33 -7.04 -3.53
N ILE A 202 11.78 -7.80 -4.53
CA ILE A 202 13.03 -7.61 -5.26
C ILE A 202 12.74 -7.21 -6.71
N ARG A 203 13.61 -6.35 -7.23
CA ARG A 203 13.67 -5.93 -8.63
C ARG A 203 15.09 -6.17 -9.12
N VAL A 204 15.22 -6.91 -10.21
CA VAL A 204 16.49 -7.19 -10.87
C VAL A 204 16.37 -6.75 -12.33
N GLY A 205 17.24 -5.87 -12.78
CA GLY A 205 17.25 -5.39 -14.16
C GLY A 205 18.62 -5.50 -14.77
N HIS A 206 18.69 -5.97 -16.01
CA HIS A 206 19.89 -5.87 -16.84
C HIS A 206 19.64 -4.70 -17.80
N THR A 207 20.02 -3.49 -17.37
CA THR A 207 19.48 -2.25 -17.94
C THR A 207 20.54 -1.17 -18.10
N VAL A 208 20.18 -0.10 -18.82
CA VAL A 208 21.08 1.00 -19.13
C VAL A 208 21.35 1.84 -17.89
N VAL A 209 22.64 2.06 -17.60
CA VAL A 209 23.11 2.89 -16.49
C VAL A 209 24.11 3.94 -16.94
N ALA A 210 24.25 5.00 -16.16
CA ALA A 210 25.25 6.03 -16.41
C ALA A 210 26.65 5.47 -16.16
N ARG A 211 27.49 5.45 -17.20
CA ARG A 211 28.88 5.01 -17.13
C ARG A 211 29.69 6.01 -16.30
N LYS A 212 30.54 5.51 -15.42
CA LYS A 212 31.51 6.36 -14.70
C LYS A 212 32.61 6.83 -15.66
N LEU A 213 32.48 8.06 -16.16
CA LEU A 213 33.47 8.65 -17.07
C LEU A 213 34.84 8.78 -16.40
N THR A 214 35.87 8.25 -17.05
CA THR A 214 37.26 8.44 -16.65
C THR A 214 37.71 9.89 -16.86
N ILE A 215 38.85 10.28 -16.29
CA ILE A 215 39.40 11.63 -16.51
C ILE A 215 39.67 11.87 -18.00
N ARG A 216 40.12 10.84 -18.72
CA ARG A 216 40.32 10.88 -20.18
C ARG A 216 39.01 11.09 -20.93
N ASP A 217 37.97 10.34 -20.58
CA ASP A 217 36.63 10.51 -21.15
C ASP A 217 36.09 11.93 -20.94
N ARG A 218 36.30 12.51 -19.76
CA ARG A 218 35.87 13.88 -19.45
C ARG A 218 36.63 14.91 -20.28
N MET A 219 37.95 14.77 -20.40
CA MET A 219 38.78 15.66 -21.23
C MET A 219 38.40 15.55 -22.71
N ALA A 220 38.18 14.33 -23.21
CA ALA A 220 37.72 14.10 -24.58
C ALA A 220 36.35 14.74 -24.85
N LYS A 221 35.42 14.64 -23.89
CA LYS A 221 34.10 15.27 -23.96
C LYS A 221 34.18 16.80 -23.98
N VAL A 222 35.07 17.38 -23.17
CA VAL A 222 35.35 18.84 -23.19
C VAL A 222 35.99 19.26 -24.51
N ALA A 223 36.80 18.40 -25.12
CA ALA A 223 37.40 18.61 -26.44
C ALA A 223 36.43 18.35 -27.62
N GLY A 224 35.13 18.11 -27.36
CA GLY A 224 34.10 17.94 -28.38
C GLY A 224 33.96 16.52 -28.95
N ALA A 225 34.66 15.52 -28.39
CA ALA A 225 34.54 14.14 -28.84
C ALA A 225 33.24 13.49 -28.34
N ALA A 226 32.62 12.67 -29.19
CA ALA A 226 31.46 11.87 -28.81
C ALA A 226 31.90 10.71 -27.89
N VAL A 227 31.57 10.82 -26.61
CA VAL A 227 31.86 9.79 -25.61
C VAL A 227 30.56 9.09 -25.21
N LYS A 228 30.56 7.75 -25.20
CA LYS A 228 29.42 6.97 -24.72
C LYS A 228 29.32 7.14 -23.20
N ASP A 229 28.23 7.77 -22.76
CA ASP A 229 27.96 8.08 -21.35
C ASP A 229 27.19 6.98 -20.62
N THR A 230 26.77 5.92 -21.34
CA THR A 230 25.94 4.85 -20.80
C THR A 230 26.53 3.48 -21.06
N GLU A 231 26.25 2.54 -20.15
CA GLU A 231 26.62 1.13 -20.27
C GLU A 231 25.47 0.24 -19.83
N MET A 232 25.52 -1.04 -20.20
CA MET A 232 24.56 -2.04 -19.74
C MET A 232 25.10 -2.68 -18.46
N ASP A 233 24.27 -2.79 -17.44
CA ASP A 233 24.68 -3.32 -16.14
C ASP A 233 23.52 -3.98 -15.40
N TYR A 234 23.87 -4.87 -14.47
CA TYR A 234 22.91 -5.50 -13.56
C TYR A 234 22.64 -4.59 -12.38
N ILE A 235 21.37 -4.27 -12.17
CA ILE A 235 20.91 -3.39 -11.10
C ILE A 235 19.86 -4.11 -10.27
N PHE A 236 20.03 -3.99 -8.96
CA PHE A 236 19.18 -4.63 -7.98
C PHE A 236 18.41 -3.57 -7.19
N GLY A 237 17.28 -3.96 -6.61
CA GLY A 237 16.49 -3.03 -5.82
C GLY A 237 15.43 -3.70 -4.98
N SER A 238 15.08 -3.04 -3.89
CA SER A 238 13.84 -3.32 -3.17
C SER A 238 12.66 -2.66 -3.88
N LYS A 239 11.44 -2.79 -3.35
CA LYS A 239 10.24 -2.10 -3.88
C LYS A 239 10.47 -0.63 -4.25
N ARG A 240 11.18 0.13 -3.38
CA ARG A 240 11.32 1.60 -3.51
C ARG A 240 12.75 2.10 -3.66
N VAL A 241 13.75 1.28 -3.34
CA VAL A 241 15.16 1.70 -3.27
C VAL A 241 15.98 0.90 -4.25
N ILE A 242 16.74 1.60 -5.09
CA ILE A 242 17.73 1.00 -5.98
C ILE A 242 19.00 0.74 -5.16
N LYS A 243 19.47 -0.50 -5.20
CA LYS A 243 20.70 -0.99 -4.59
C LYS A 243 21.78 -1.02 -5.66
N ASP A 244 22.57 0.03 -5.69
CA ASP A 244 23.72 0.17 -6.59
C ASP A 244 24.97 -0.18 -5.79
N ILE A 245 25.55 -1.33 -6.13
CA ILE A 245 26.74 -1.92 -5.52
C ILE A 245 27.95 -0.99 -5.67
N ASN A 246 27.97 -0.20 -6.75
CA ASN A 246 29.07 0.69 -7.09
C ASN A 246 28.97 2.05 -6.39
N ASN A 247 27.97 2.25 -5.53
CA ASN A 247 27.78 3.48 -4.78
C ASN A 247 28.25 3.32 -3.31
N PRO A 248 29.36 3.97 -2.90
CA PRO A 248 29.98 3.77 -1.59
C PRO A 248 29.17 4.29 -0.38
N ASN A 249 28.01 4.94 -0.60
CA ASN A 249 27.21 5.58 0.46
C ASN A 249 25.81 4.96 0.64
N GLN A 250 25.63 3.67 0.34
CA GLN A 250 24.36 2.96 0.44
C GLN A 250 23.99 2.64 1.91
N ASN A 251 22.82 3.11 2.38
CA ASN A 251 22.22 2.66 3.63
C ASN A 251 21.37 1.39 3.38
N HIS A 252 21.68 0.29 4.06
CA HIS A 252 20.95 -0.98 3.94
C HIS A 252 19.85 -1.09 5.01
N PHE A 253 18.71 -1.70 4.64
CA PHE A 253 17.57 -1.90 5.55
C PHE A 253 17.75 -3.16 6.42
N TYR A 254 18.41 -4.17 5.86
CA TYR A 254 18.96 -5.32 6.57
C TYR A 254 20.46 -5.10 6.82
N THR A 255 21.04 -5.85 7.75
CA THR A 255 22.48 -5.84 8.05
C THR A 255 23.31 -6.17 6.80
N THR A 256 22.73 -6.98 5.91
CA THR A 256 23.32 -7.44 4.64
C THR A 256 22.39 -7.08 3.48
N ASP A 257 22.96 -6.80 2.31
CA ASP A 257 22.20 -6.39 1.13
C ASP A 257 21.58 -7.59 0.39
N ILE A 258 20.56 -8.21 0.98
CA ILE A 258 19.92 -9.43 0.46
C ILE A 258 19.42 -9.29 -0.99
N TRP A 259 19.05 -8.09 -1.44
CA TRP A 259 18.61 -7.85 -2.82
C TRP A 259 19.75 -8.01 -3.83
N THR A 260 20.92 -7.51 -3.49
CA THR A 260 22.12 -7.63 -4.32
C THR A 260 22.58 -9.09 -4.37
N GLU A 261 22.62 -9.76 -3.22
CA GLU A 261 23.07 -11.14 -3.12
C GLU A 261 22.18 -12.10 -3.92
N GLU A 262 20.87 -12.01 -3.72
CA GLU A 262 19.91 -12.84 -4.45
C GLU A 262 19.84 -12.45 -5.93
N GLY A 263 19.95 -11.15 -6.23
CA GLY A 263 19.96 -10.66 -7.61
C GLY A 263 21.16 -11.15 -8.42
N LYS A 264 22.35 -11.25 -7.81
CA LYS A 264 23.56 -11.77 -8.47
C LYS A 264 23.39 -13.19 -9.00
N LYS A 265 22.52 -14.01 -8.41
CA LYS A 265 22.23 -15.36 -8.90
C LYS A 265 21.58 -15.36 -10.30
N LEU A 266 21.03 -14.23 -10.73
CA LEU A 266 20.43 -14.04 -12.05
C LEU A 266 21.40 -13.41 -13.07
N GLU A 267 22.62 -13.06 -12.67
CA GLU A 267 23.65 -12.58 -13.60
C GLU A 267 23.99 -13.66 -14.62
N GLY A 268 24.06 -13.29 -15.90
CA GLY A 268 24.26 -14.22 -17.01
C GLY A 268 23.01 -15.00 -17.44
N LEU A 269 21.94 -14.98 -16.64
CA LEU A 269 20.64 -15.59 -16.99
C LEU A 269 19.64 -14.56 -17.51
N LEU A 270 19.73 -13.30 -17.06
CA LEU A 270 18.83 -12.22 -17.46
C LEU A 270 19.33 -11.50 -18.73
N PRO A 271 18.59 -11.55 -19.86
CA PRO A 271 19.01 -10.87 -21.09
C PRO A 271 19.02 -9.35 -20.97
N GLU A 272 19.73 -8.67 -21.87
CA GLU A 272 19.77 -7.21 -21.92
C GLU A 272 18.37 -6.60 -22.10
N ASN A 273 18.10 -5.51 -21.38
CA ASN A 273 16.82 -4.80 -21.32
C ASN A 273 15.66 -5.57 -20.69
N PHE A 274 15.95 -6.63 -19.93
CA PHE A 274 14.92 -7.33 -19.15
C PHE A 274 14.91 -6.91 -17.68
N LEU A 275 13.71 -7.00 -17.10
CA LEU A 275 13.41 -6.72 -15.71
C LEU A 275 12.67 -7.91 -15.11
N VAL A 276 13.14 -8.39 -13.97
CA VAL A 276 12.51 -9.44 -13.18
C VAL A 276 12.04 -8.85 -11.87
N TYR A 277 10.78 -9.13 -11.56
CA TYR A 277 10.14 -8.81 -10.30
C TYR A 277 9.92 -10.09 -9.52
N GLY A 278 10.21 -10.06 -8.23
CA GLY A 278 10.04 -11.21 -7.36
C GLY A 278 9.77 -10.81 -5.92
N GLU A 279 9.58 -11.82 -5.08
CA GLU A 279 9.40 -11.70 -3.64
C GLU A 279 10.46 -12.58 -2.97
N LEU A 280 11.35 -11.99 -2.18
CA LEU A 280 12.29 -12.74 -1.34
C LEU A 280 11.57 -13.18 -0.07
N ILE A 281 11.67 -14.45 0.27
CA ILE A 281 11.00 -15.11 1.41
C ILE A 281 11.98 -15.96 2.19
N GLY A 282 11.62 -16.39 3.40
CA GLY A 282 12.47 -17.24 4.23
C GLY A 282 13.42 -16.43 5.11
N TRP A 283 14.72 -16.69 4.99
CA TRP A 283 15.75 -16.23 5.89
C TRP A 283 16.79 -15.34 5.20
N THR A 284 17.40 -14.42 5.95
CA THR A 284 18.61 -13.71 5.53
C THR A 284 19.82 -14.66 5.66
N PRO A 285 20.96 -14.36 5.00
CA PRO A 285 22.17 -15.19 5.09
C PRO A 285 22.66 -15.41 6.54
N GLU A 286 22.38 -14.47 7.44
CA GLU A 286 22.74 -14.54 8.87
C GLU A 286 21.70 -15.30 9.73
N GLY A 287 20.69 -15.90 9.10
CA GLY A 287 19.60 -16.60 9.77
C GLY A 287 18.48 -15.70 10.31
N GLY A 288 18.49 -14.41 9.96
CA GLY A 288 17.41 -13.48 10.31
C GLY A 288 16.13 -13.80 9.53
N LEU A 289 14.95 -13.61 10.12
CA LEU A 289 13.68 -13.80 9.40
C LEU A 289 13.44 -12.62 8.46
N ILE A 290 13.27 -12.85 7.15
CA ILE A 290 12.90 -11.79 6.20
C ILE A 290 11.55 -11.19 6.59
N GLN A 291 10.59 -12.06 6.93
CA GLN A 291 9.28 -11.67 7.44
C GLN A 291 8.86 -12.58 8.61
N LYS A 292 8.54 -11.98 9.75
CA LYS A 292 8.14 -12.69 10.96
C LYS A 292 6.88 -13.53 10.72
N ASN A 293 6.89 -14.79 11.16
CA ASN A 293 5.81 -15.79 11.02
C ASN A 293 5.52 -16.28 9.58
N TYR A 294 6.31 -15.86 8.59
CA TYR A 294 6.08 -16.22 7.18
C TYR A 294 7.36 -16.70 6.50
N THR A 295 7.98 -17.75 7.06
CA THR A 295 9.17 -18.37 6.46
C THR A 295 8.85 -19.37 5.35
N TYR A 296 7.61 -19.84 5.28
CA TYR A 296 7.14 -20.84 4.32
C TYR A 296 7.92 -22.16 4.30
N GLN A 297 8.78 -22.39 5.30
CA GLN A 297 9.67 -23.56 5.38
C GLN A 297 10.53 -23.75 4.12
N VAL A 298 10.80 -22.69 3.36
CA VAL A 298 11.70 -22.70 2.20
C VAL A 298 13.10 -22.31 2.65
N PRO A 299 14.13 -23.13 2.40
CA PRO A 299 15.47 -22.97 2.96
C PRO A 299 16.06 -21.56 2.77
#